data_AF-A0A847YFP6-F1
#
_entry.id   AF-A0A847YFP6-F1
#
_cell.length_a   1.000
_cell.length_b   1.000
_cell.length_c   1.000
_cell.angle_alpha   90.00
_cell.angle_beta   90.00
_cell.angle_gamma   90.00
#
_symmetry.space_group_name_H-M   'P 1'
#
loop_
_entity.id
_entity.type
_entity.pdbx_description
1 polymer ?
#
loop_
_entity_poly.entity_id
_entity_poly.type
_entity_poly.pdbx_seq_one_letter_code
_entity_poly.pdbx_strand_id
1 'polypeptide(L)'
;VESVRPDGVNCRLTPVSAEGLRHLDALSGYRLDVDVPADLTNNKLEGEVRLRAVTTAESEPQTLVIPFSGAPPTRIEIDSPFLGGGRLLNFGRIPQGKRMEAVLTVRTRDLPGPLGLKEAVCDPPHLRVALQPDPEAAGNYRLSIEVPADSPRFVRLRGQSGKVKVTFDDPAQTSFEFIIWAAVVDPEISLPR
;
A
#
# COMPACT_ATOMS: atom_id res chain seq x y z
N VAL A 1 34.09 14.20 3.69
CA VAL A 1 33.21 13.04 3.42
C VAL A 1 32.48 13.31 2.12
N GLU A 2 32.75 12.52 1.10
CA GLU A 2 32.00 12.57 -0.16
C GLU A 2 30.85 11.56 -0.09
N SER A 3 29.67 11.92 -0.62
CA SER A 3 28.49 11.03 -0.68
C SER A 3 28.15 10.72 -2.13
N VAL A 4 28.18 9.45 -2.53
CA VAL A 4 27.53 8.97 -3.76
C VAL A 4 26.09 8.59 -3.41
N ARG A 5 25.12 9.04 -4.23
CA ARG A 5 23.69 8.93 -3.93
C ARG A 5 22.97 8.17 -5.05
N PRO A 6 21.98 7.33 -4.73
CA PRO A 6 21.04 6.82 -5.73
C PRO A 6 20.09 7.92 -6.21
N ASP A 7 19.56 7.76 -7.43
CA ASP A 7 18.72 8.76 -8.09
C ASP A 7 17.52 9.18 -7.22
N GLY A 8 17.34 10.50 -7.07
CA GLY A 8 16.24 11.09 -6.31
C GLY A 8 16.45 11.20 -4.80
N VAL A 9 17.44 10.53 -4.19
CA VAL A 9 17.66 10.58 -2.74
C VAL A 9 18.59 11.74 -2.35
N ASN A 10 18.13 12.58 -1.43
CA ASN A 10 18.92 13.67 -0.90
C ASN A 10 19.62 13.24 0.38
N CYS A 11 20.96 13.31 0.40
CA CYS A 11 21.73 13.01 1.60
C CYS A 11 22.37 14.29 2.14
N ARG A 12 22.28 14.52 3.44
CA ARG A 12 22.94 15.64 4.12
C ARG A 12 23.77 15.10 5.28
N LEU A 13 25.05 15.51 5.32
CA LEU A 13 25.92 15.28 6.46
C LEU A 13 26.00 16.55 7.28
N THR A 14 25.70 16.44 8.57
CA THR A 14 25.84 17.53 9.54
C THR A 14 26.77 17.10 10.67
N PRO A 15 27.76 17.92 11.06
CA PRO A 15 28.54 17.64 12.26
C PRO A 15 27.63 17.53 13.48
N VAL A 16 27.83 16.50 14.30
CA VAL A 16 27.11 16.35 15.57
C VAL A 16 27.76 17.23 16.62
N SER A 17 26.94 17.92 17.42
CA SER A 17 27.46 18.73 18.54
C SER A 17 28.10 17.84 19.61
N ALA A 18 29.01 18.40 20.40
CA ALA A 18 29.64 17.68 21.52
C ALA A 18 28.62 17.12 22.53
N GLU A 19 27.45 17.76 22.66
CA GLU A 19 26.35 17.29 23.51
C GLU A 19 25.70 16.01 22.96
N GLY A 20 25.46 15.94 21.64
CA GLY A 20 24.89 14.76 20.99
C GLY A 20 25.82 13.54 20.95
N LEU A 21 27.12 13.73 21.21
CA LEU A 21 28.12 12.67 21.24
C LEU A 21 28.38 12.10 22.65
N ARG A 22 27.84 12.72 23.71
CA ARG A 22 28.13 12.35 25.12
C ARG A 22 27.79 10.90 25.46
N HIS A 23 26.85 10.29 24.75
CA HIS A 23 26.41 8.91 24.98
C HIS A 23 27.12 7.88 24.10
N LEU A 24 28.01 8.32 23.21
CA LEU A 24 28.65 7.48 22.20
C LEU A 24 30.17 7.34 22.43
N ASP A 25 30.70 7.90 23.52
CA ASP A 25 32.15 7.96 23.82
C ASP A 25 33.01 8.41 22.62
N ALA A 26 32.45 9.28 21.77
CA ALA A 26 33.06 9.73 20.53
C ALA A 26 33.55 11.18 20.64
N LEU A 27 34.77 11.45 20.14
CA LEU A 27 35.37 12.79 20.13
C LEU A 27 34.79 13.71 19.04
N SER A 28 34.30 13.12 17.95
CA SER A 28 33.66 13.80 16.84
C SER A 28 32.74 12.84 16.10
N GLY A 29 31.75 13.36 15.38
CA GLY A 29 30.83 12.54 14.61
C GLY A 29 30.02 13.36 13.62
N TYR A 30 29.42 12.67 12.67
CA TYR A 30 28.50 13.26 11.70
C TYR A 30 27.16 12.53 11.76
N ARG A 31 26.08 13.30 11.66
CA ARG A 31 24.74 12.80 11.41
C ARG A 31 24.51 12.78 9.91
N LEU A 32 24.09 11.62 9.41
CA LEU A 32 23.65 11.45 8.03
C LEU A 32 22.12 11.51 8.03
N ASP A 33 21.57 12.58 7.46
CA ASP A 33 20.14 12.67 7.15
C ASP A 33 19.94 12.22 5.69
N VAL A 34 18.99 11.31 5.48
CA VAL A 34 18.65 10.76 4.16
C VAL A 34 17.18 11.08 3.89
N ASP A 35 16.93 12.03 2.99
CA ASP A 35 15.62 12.44 2.54
C ASP A 35 15.22 11.65 1.30
N VAL A 36 14.20 10.82 1.47
CA VAL A 36 13.60 10.01 0.43
C VAL A 36 12.41 10.77 -0.16
N PRO A 37 12.38 11.09 -1.46
CA PRO A 37 11.27 11.82 -2.05
C PRO A 37 10.00 10.96 -2.03
N ALA A 38 8.87 11.61 -1.75
CA ALA A 38 7.56 10.96 -1.67
C ALA A 38 7.07 10.40 -3.02
N ASP A 39 7.74 10.75 -4.11
CA ASP A 39 7.32 10.51 -5.50
C ASP A 39 8.04 9.32 -6.14
N LEU A 40 8.69 8.47 -5.34
CA LEU A 40 9.31 7.25 -5.85
C LEU A 40 8.24 6.34 -6.46
N THR A 41 8.28 6.24 -7.79
CA THR A 41 7.38 5.39 -8.59
C THR A 41 7.64 3.90 -8.40
N ASN A 42 8.74 3.52 -7.76
CA ASN A 42 9.07 2.14 -7.44
C ASN A 42 8.61 1.79 -6.02
N ASN A 43 7.82 0.72 -5.90
CA ASN A 43 7.31 0.13 -4.65
C ASN A 43 8.40 -0.37 -3.69
N LYS A 44 9.68 -0.17 -4.03
CA LYS A 44 10.84 -0.63 -3.29
C LYS A 44 11.96 0.37 -3.51
N LEU A 45 12.40 0.99 -2.41
CA LEU A 45 13.61 1.79 -2.36
C LEU A 45 14.73 0.87 -1.88
N GLU A 46 15.71 0.62 -2.73
CA GLU A 46 16.95 -0.07 -2.35
C GLU A 46 18.13 0.74 -2.87
N GLY A 47 19.11 0.96 -2.00
CA GLY A 47 20.32 1.68 -2.37
C GLY A 47 21.40 1.59 -1.31
N GLU A 48 22.51 2.23 -1.60
CA GLU A 48 23.64 2.34 -0.70
C GLU A 48 24.05 3.81 -0.58
N VAL A 49 24.28 4.26 0.65
CA VAL A 49 25.03 5.50 0.88
C VAL A 49 26.48 5.11 1.17
N ARG A 50 27.40 5.63 0.35
CA ARG A 50 28.85 5.43 0.57
C ARG A 50 29.44 6.68 1.19
N LEU A 51 30.00 6.53 2.39
CA LEU A 51 30.71 7.57 3.10
C LEU A 51 32.21 7.30 2.98
N ARG A 52 32.95 8.24 2.38
CA ARG A 52 34.40 8.16 2.27
C ARG A 52 35.06 9.06 3.31
N ALA A 53 35.78 8.47 4.25
CA ALA A 53 36.57 9.18 5.26
C ALA A 53 38.02 9.31 4.77
N VAL A 54 38.51 10.55 4.72
CA VAL A 54 39.91 10.88 4.38
C VAL A 54 40.47 11.59 5.61
N THR A 55 41.46 10.97 6.26
CA THR A 55 42.06 11.48 7.50
C THR A 55 43.19 12.47 7.23
N THR A 56 43.99 12.25 6.16
CA THR A 56 45.01 13.16 5.63
C THR A 56 45.19 12.90 4.12
N ALA A 57 45.88 13.78 3.39
CA ALA A 57 46.12 13.64 1.95
C ALA A 57 46.91 12.37 1.57
N GLU A 58 47.61 11.76 2.52
CA GLU A 58 48.49 10.59 2.33
C GLU A 58 47.87 9.27 2.85
N SER A 59 46.72 9.33 3.52
CA SER A 59 46.07 8.13 4.07
C SER A 59 45.13 7.51 3.04
N GLU A 60 45.11 6.17 2.98
CA GLU A 60 44.16 5.45 2.15
C GLU A 60 42.73 5.67 2.69
N PRO A 61 41.79 6.16 1.86
CA PRO A 61 40.45 6.48 2.33
C PRO A 61 39.70 5.24 2.81
N GLN A 62 39.10 5.34 3.99
CA GLN A 62 38.18 4.32 4.47
C GLN A 62 36.77 4.58 3.93
N THR A 63 36.14 3.53 3.41
CA THR A 63 34.78 3.61 2.87
C THR A 63 33.83 2.85 3.77
N LEU A 64 32.81 3.54 4.28
CA LEU A 64 31.67 2.94 4.94
C LEU A 64 30.51 2.86 3.94
N VAL A 65 29.98 1.66 3.72
CA VAL A 65 28.80 1.43 2.90
C VAL A 65 27.62 1.19 3.82
N ILE A 66 26.62 2.06 3.74
CA ILE A 66 25.38 1.97 4.50
C ILE A 66 24.29 1.53 3.53
N PRO A 67 23.89 0.24 3.51
CA PRO A 67 22.74 -0.18 2.75
C PRO A 67 21.48 0.43 3.38
N PHE A 68 20.57 0.90 2.54
CA PHE A 68 19.24 1.27 2.99
C PHE A 68 18.21 0.61 2.10
N SER A 69 17.17 0.09 2.75
CA SER A 69 16.00 -0.45 2.09
C SER A 69 14.75 0.07 2.77
N GLY A 70 13.72 0.33 1.98
CA GLY A 70 12.45 0.81 2.47
C GLY A 70 11.36 0.66 1.43
N ALA A 71 10.11 0.77 1.86
CA ALA A 71 8.99 1.04 0.97
C ALA A 71 8.64 2.53 1.14
N PRO A 72 8.38 3.28 0.05
CA PRO A 72 7.77 4.60 0.20
C PRO A 72 6.48 4.44 1.03
N PRO A 73 6.17 5.37 1.94
CA PRO A 73 4.93 5.31 2.70
C PRO A 73 3.76 5.23 1.73
N THR A 74 2.98 4.15 1.80
CA THR A 74 1.83 3.97 0.93
C THR A 74 0.84 5.10 1.19
N ARG A 75 0.61 5.93 0.18
CA ARG A 75 -0.34 7.06 0.22
C ARG A 75 -1.78 6.57 0.36
N ILE A 76 -2.04 5.31 0.01
CA ILE A 76 -3.35 4.67 0.07
C ILE A 76 -3.19 3.34 0.80
N GLU A 77 -3.97 3.14 1.85
CA GLU A 77 -4.07 1.90 2.61
C GLU A 77 -5.52 1.42 2.58
N ILE A 78 -5.74 0.11 2.54
CA ILE A 78 -7.09 -0.48 2.58
C ILE A 78 -7.18 -1.42 3.77
N ASP A 79 -8.07 -1.08 4.69
CA ASP A 79 -8.34 -1.83 5.91
C ASP A 79 -9.80 -2.30 5.92
N SER A 80 -10.01 -3.50 6.46
CA SER A 80 -11.35 -3.99 6.77
C SER A 80 -11.27 -5.13 7.77
N PRO A 81 -12.20 -5.19 8.74
CA PRO A 81 -12.34 -6.38 9.58
C PRO A 81 -12.68 -7.64 8.77
N PHE A 82 -13.16 -7.49 7.53
CA PHE A 82 -13.49 -8.59 6.63
C PHE A 82 -12.33 -9.02 5.71
N LEU A 83 -11.22 -8.26 5.69
CA LEU A 83 -10.03 -8.63 4.93
C LEU A 83 -9.23 -9.68 5.71
N GLY A 84 -9.48 -10.95 5.40
CA GLY A 84 -8.63 -12.04 5.89
C GLY A 84 -7.22 -12.00 5.28
N GLY A 85 -6.33 -12.87 5.76
CA GLY A 85 -5.02 -13.09 5.13
C GLY A 85 -5.17 -13.35 3.62
N GLY A 86 -4.39 -12.65 2.80
CA GLY A 86 -4.47 -12.76 1.34
C GLY A 86 -5.56 -11.93 0.66
N ARG A 87 -6.15 -10.94 1.34
CA ARG A 87 -7.15 -10.00 0.77
C ARG A 87 -8.41 -10.69 0.24
N LEU A 88 -8.87 -11.70 0.98
CA LEU A 88 -10.08 -12.44 0.66
C LEU A 88 -11.33 -11.70 1.17
N LEU A 89 -12.31 -11.53 0.29
CA LEU A 89 -13.67 -11.09 0.62
C LEU A 89 -14.62 -12.27 0.44
N ASN A 90 -15.22 -12.72 1.54
CA ASN A 90 -16.12 -13.88 1.56
C ASN A 90 -17.56 -13.45 1.78
N PHE A 91 -18.35 -13.47 0.70
CA PHE A 91 -19.79 -13.25 0.74
C PHE A 91 -20.58 -14.55 0.96
N GLY A 92 -19.93 -15.70 0.87
CA GLY A 92 -20.57 -17.00 1.05
C GLY A 92 -21.62 -17.31 -0.02
N ARG A 93 -22.73 -17.95 0.39
CA ARG A 93 -23.87 -18.24 -0.49
C ARG A 93 -24.92 -17.14 -0.34
N ILE A 94 -25.34 -16.60 -1.47
CA ILE A 94 -26.32 -15.51 -1.57
C ILE A 94 -27.54 -16.07 -2.33
N PRO A 95 -28.74 -16.03 -1.74
CA PRO A 95 -29.95 -16.38 -2.47
C PRO A 95 -30.17 -15.44 -3.66
N GLN A 96 -30.57 -15.98 -4.80
CA GLN A 96 -30.90 -15.17 -5.98
C GLN A 96 -31.97 -14.12 -5.64
N GLY A 97 -31.78 -12.89 -6.14
CA GLY A 97 -32.64 -11.75 -5.79
C GLY A 97 -32.22 -11.01 -4.50
N LYS A 98 -31.16 -11.43 -3.82
CA LYS A 98 -30.62 -10.73 -2.64
C LYS A 98 -29.36 -9.96 -2.97
N ARG A 99 -29.27 -8.75 -2.42
CA ARG A 99 -28.08 -7.89 -2.44
C ARG A 99 -27.17 -8.26 -1.27
N MET A 100 -25.87 -8.27 -1.51
CA MET A 100 -24.85 -8.40 -0.46
C MET A 100 -23.71 -7.41 -0.73
N GLU A 101 -23.20 -6.74 0.30
CA GLU A 101 -22.19 -5.69 0.18
C GLU A 101 -21.11 -5.86 1.24
N ALA A 102 -19.85 -5.66 0.82
CA ALA A 102 -18.69 -5.56 1.70
C ALA A 102 -18.14 -4.14 1.59
N VAL A 103 -17.99 -3.46 2.71
CA VAL A 103 -17.44 -2.10 2.78
C VAL A 103 -16.05 -2.17 3.39
N LEU A 104 -15.08 -1.63 2.66
CA LEU A 104 -13.68 -1.51 3.06
C LEU A 104 -13.37 -0.03 3.35
N THR A 105 -12.55 0.22 4.35
CA THR A 105 -12.05 1.56 4.64
C THR A 105 -10.77 1.78 3.84
N VAL A 106 -10.76 2.80 2.99
CA VAL A 106 -9.56 3.25 2.28
C VAL A 106 -9.06 4.51 2.98
N ARG A 107 -7.84 4.46 3.52
CA ARG A 107 -7.20 5.59 4.18
C ARG A 107 -6.20 6.22 3.22
N THR A 108 -6.23 7.54 3.13
CA THR A 108 -5.33 8.30 2.26
C THR A 108 -4.44 9.23 3.09
N ARG A 109 -3.19 9.40 2.66
CA ARG A 109 -2.23 10.34 3.22
C ARG A 109 -1.58 11.12 2.10
N ASP A 110 -1.44 12.43 2.29
CA ASP A 110 -0.69 13.32 1.40
C ASP A 110 -1.08 13.24 -0.08
N LEU A 111 -2.39 13.06 -0.36
CA LEU A 111 -2.92 13.17 -1.71
C LEU A 111 -3.13 14.65 -2.08
N PRO A 112 -2.78 15.06 -3.31
CA PRO A 112 -2.95 16.43 -3.77
C PRO A 112 -4.43 16.84 -3.98
N GLY A 113 -5.35 15.88 -3.95
CA GLY A 113 -6.78 16.09 -4.18
C GLY A 113 -7.62 14.89 -3.71
N PRO A 114 -8.94 14.92 -3.94
CA PRO A 114 -9.83 13.82 -3.58
C PRO A 114 -9.49 12.55 -4.37
N LEU A 115 -9.56 11.40 -3.71
CA LEU A 115 -9.31 10.11 -4.33
C LEU A 115 -10.52 9.69 -5.17
N GLY A 116 -10.27 9.41 -6.45
CA GLY A 116 -11.25 8.83 -7.37
C GLY A 116 -11.01 7.34 -7.60
N LEU A 117 -12.05 6.64 -8.06
CA LEU A 117 -11.91 5.31 -8.64
C LEU A 117 -11.72 5.47 -10.15
N LYS A 118 -10.54 5.12 -10.66
CA LYS A 118 -10.23 5.19 -12.10
C LYS A 118 -10.83 4.01 -12.86
N GLU A 119 -10.67 2.81 -12.30
CA GLU A 119 -11.13 1.58 -12.93
C GLU A 119 -11.45 0.51 -11.87
N ALA A 120 -12.46 -0.33 -12.15
CA ALA A 120 -12.68 -1.56 -11.44
C ALA A 120 -12.92 -2.70 -12.44
N VAL A 121 -12.04 -3.70 -12.41
CA VAL A 121 -12.16 -4.93 -13.22
C VAL A 121 -12.62 -6.06 -12.31
N CYS A 122 -13.76 -6.65 -12.63
CA CYS A 122 -14.40 -7.67 -11.80
C CYS A 122 -14.53 -9.00 -12.55
N ASP A 123 -14.15 -10.08 -11.88
CA ASP A 123 -14.59 -11.44 -12.15
C ASP A 123 -15.28 -11.99 -10.89
N PRO A 124 -16.58 -12.26 -10.92
CA PRO A 124 -17.45 -12.18 -12.09
C PRO A 124 -17.82 -10.72 -12.46
N PRO A 125 -18.17 -10.45 -13.74
CA PRO A 125 -18.29 -9.07 -14.25
C PRO A 125 -19.52 -8.30 -13.75
N HIS A 126 -20.46 -8.97 -13.05
CA HIS A 126 -21.67 -8.34 -12.52
C HIS A 126 -21.49 -7.78 -11.11
N LEU A 127 -20.31 -7.94 -10.49
CA LEU A 127 -20.01 -7.23 -9.25
C LEU A 127 -20.02 -5.72 -9.50
N ARG A 128 -20.47 -4.96 -8.50
CA ARG A 128 -20.40 -3.50 -8.53
C ARG A 128 -19.37 -3.02 -7.53
N VAL A 129 -18.59 -2.02 -7.93
CA VAL A 129 -17.59 -1.40 -7.09
C VAL A 129 -17.83 0.10 -7.09
N ALA A 130 -17.86 0.71 -5.91
CA ALA A 130 -17.97 2.15 -5.76
C ALA A 130 -17.01 2.65 -4.68
N LEU A 131 -16.48 3.85 -4.90
CA LEU A 131 -15.67 4.58 -3.94
C LEU A 131 -16.39 5.88 -3.59
N GLN A 132 -16.56 6.13 -2.29
CA GLN A 132 -17.19 7.35 -1.80
C GLN A 132 -16.37 7.94 -0.65
N PRO A 133 -16.26 9.27 -0.51
CA PRO A 133 -15.67 9.89 0.68
C PRO A 133 -16.39 9.42 1.95
N ASP A 134 -15.64 9.19 3.03
CA ASP A 134 -16.26 8.91 4.33
C ASP A 134 -16.73 10.22 4.97
N PRO A 135 -18.05 10.38 5.25
CA PRO A 135 -18.56 11.62 5.86
C PRO A 135 -18.06 11.85 7.29
N GLU A 136 -17.59 10.80 7.98
CA GLU A 136 -17.20 10.87 9.39
C GLU A 136 -15.70 11.09 9.59
N ALA A 137 -14.87 10.87 8.56
CA ALA A 137 -13.43 10.93 8.68
C ALA A 137 -12.76 11.48 7.41
N ALA A 138 -12.26 12.72 7.50
CA ALA A 138 -11.49 13.34 6.43
C ALA A 138 -10.25 12.50 6.07
N GLY A 139 -9.99 12.37 4.77
CA GLY A 139 -8.90 11.52 4.25
C GLY A 139 -9.25 10.03 4.19
N ASN A 140 -10.44 9.61 4.64
CA ASN A 140 -10.93 8.26 4.49
C ASN A 140 -12.02 8.17 3.40
N TYR A 141 -12.11 7.01 2.78
CA TYR A 141 -13.10 6.66 1.77
C TYR A 141 -13.68 5.28 2.08
N ARG A 142 -14.92 5.07 1.67
CA ARG A 142 -15.63 3.79 1.72
C ARG A 142 -15.57 3.18 0.33
N LEU A 143 -14.84 2.08 0.20
CA LEU A 143 -14.83 1.25 -1.00
C LEU A 143 -15.83 0.12 -0.80
N SER A 144 -16.94 0.15 -1.52
CA SER A 144 -17.93 -0.92 -1.52
C SER A 144 -17.71 -1.87 -2.68
N ILE A 145 -17.79 -3.17 -2.39
CA ILE A 145 -17.86 -4.24 -3.38
C ILE A 145 -19.17 -4.99 -3.13
N GLU A 146 -20.00 -5.04 -4.14
CA GLU A 146 -21.37 -5.51 -4.06
C GLU A 146 -21.62 -6.67 -5.03
N VAL A 147 -22.41 -7.64 -4.56
CA VAL A 147 -23.17 -8.57 -5.40
C VAL A 147 -24.60 -8.03 -5.51
N PRO A 148 -24.98 -7.45 -6.66
CA PRO A 148 -26.31 -6.88 -6.85
C PRO A 148 -27.42 -7.93 -6.76
N ALA A 149 -28.63 -7.51 -6.38
CA ALA A 149 -29.80 -8.40 -6.32
C ALA A 149 -30.18 -9.01 -7.69
N ASP A 150 -29.88 -8.30 -8.78
CA ASP A 150 -30.07 -8.70 -10.17
C ASP A 150 -28.91 -9.53 -10.75
N SER A 151 -27.94 -9.93 -9.92
CA SER A 151 -26.83 -10.77 -10.37
C SER A 151 -27.32 -12.09 -10.96
N PRO A 152 -26.76 -12.54 -12.11
CA PRO A 152 -27.01 -13.88 -12.60
C PRO A 152 -26.47 -14.92 -11.62
N ARG A 153 -26.88 -16.18 -11.78
CA ARG A 153 -26.30 -17.27 -10.99
C ARG A 153 -24.83 -17.43 -11.31
N PHE A 154 -24.02 -17.62 -10.27
CA PHE A 154 -22.60 -17.93 -10.43
C PHE A 154 -22.07 -18.64 -9.20
N VAL A 155 -20.95 -19.33 -9.38
CA VAL A 155 -20.19 -19.93 -8.28
C VAL A 155 -18.73 -19.53 -8.46
N ARG A 156 -18.21 -18.82 -7.47
CA ARG A 156 -16.79 -18.47 -7.32
C ARG A 156 -16.39 -18.79 -5.90
N LEU A 157 -16.11 -20.06 -5.65
CA LEU A 157 -15.69 -20.57 -4.35
C LEU A 157 -14.32 -21.27 -4.50
N ARG A 158 -13.69 -21.62 -3.38
CA ARG A 158 -12.43 -22.39 -3.26
C ARG A 158 -11.99 -23.12 -4.54
N GLY A 159 -10.84 -22.74 -5.10
CA GLY A 159 -10.26 -23.32 -6.33
C GLY A 159 -10.65 -22.63 -7.63
N GLN A 160 -11.80 -21.94 -7.67
CA GLN A 160 -12.23 -21.06 -8.76
C GLN A 160 -12.73 -19.73 -8.19
N SER A 161 -11.89 -19.06 -7.40
CA SER A 161 -12.24 -17.77 -6.79
C SER A 161 -12.35 -16.67 -7.85
N GLY A 162 -13.26 -15.74 -7.62
CA GLY A 162 -13.33 -14.51 -8.39
C GLY A 162 -12.22 -13.55 -7.98
N LYS A 163 -12.09 -12.46 -8.73
CA LYS A 163 -11.12 -11.40 -8.46
C LYS A 163 -11.75 -10.03 -8.71
N VAL A 164 -11.40 -9.08 -7.87
CA VAL A 164 -11.70 -7.66 -8.12
C VAL A 164 -10.39 -6.91 -8.09
N LYS A 165 -10.04 -6.26 -9.19
CA LYS A 165 -8.92 -5.32 -9.26
C LYS A 165 -9.48 -3.91 -9.33
N VAL A 166 -9.12 -3.08 -8.35
CA VAL A 166 -9.43 -1.65 -8.34
C VAL A 166 -8.17 -0.85 -8.60
N THR A 167 -8.30 0.15 -9.45
CA THR A 167 -7.25 1.12 -9.76
C THR A 167 -7.76 2.50 -9.36
N PHE A 168 -7.01 3.21 -8.52
CA PHE A 168 -7.38 4.54 -8.09
C PHE A 168 -6.86 5.62 -9.06
N ASP A 169 -7.52 6.77 -9.04
CA ASP A 169 -7.11 7.97 -9.75
C ASP A 169 -6.15 8.79 -8.88
N ASP A 170 -4.97 8.22 -8.63
CA ASP A 170 -3.86 8.89 -7.97
C ASP A 170 -2.63 8.95 -8.90
N PRO A 171 -1.64 9.83 -8.64
CA PRO A 171 -0.47 9.97 -9.51
C PRO A 171 0.29 8.68 -9.77
N ALA A 172 0.30 7.75 -8.81
CA ALA A 172 0.97 6.45 -8.95
C ALA A 172 0.08 5.37 -9.57
N GLN A 173 -1.21 5.66 -9.82
CA GLN A 173 -2.22 4.71 -10.31
C GLN A 173 -2.27 3.43 -9.48
N THR A 174 -2.32 3.63 -8.17
CA THR A 174 -2.24 2.57 -7.17
C THR A 174 -3.38 1.57 -7.41
N SER A 175 -3.03 0.28 -7.43
CA SER A 175 -3.97 -0.80 -7.70
C SER A 175 -4.01 -1.82 -6.57
N PHE A 176 -5.21 -2.31 -6.24
CA PHE A 176 -5.40 -3.40 -5.28
C PHE A 176 -6.21 -4.53 -5.91
N GLU A 177 -5.74 -5.76 -5.70
CA GLU A 177 -6.47 -6.97 -6.07
C GLU A 177 -7.03 -7.64 -4.81
N PHE A 178 -8.29 -8.05 -4.90
CA PHE A 178 -9.02 -8.82 -3.89
C PHE A 178 -9.46 -10.15 -4.48
N ILE A 179 -9.43 -11.19 -3.65
CA ILE A 179 -10.00 -12.50 -3.98
C ILE A 179 -11.45 -12.49 -3.53
N ILE A 180 -12.36 -12.93 -4.38
CA ILE A 180 -13.80 -12.99 -4.07
C ILE A 180 -14.26 -14.44 -3.92
N TRP A 181 -14.87 -14.75 -2.77
CA TRP A 181 -15.65 -15.96 -2.57
C TRP A 181 -17.13 -15.61 -2.48
N ALA A 182 -17.90 -16.00 -3.49
CA ALA A 182 -19.33 -15.78 -3.55
C ALA A 182 -20.02 -16.85 -4.42
N ALA A 183 -21.25 -17.20 -4.08
CA ALA A 183 -22.11 -18.02 -4.93
C ALA A 183 -23.54 -17.49 -4.88
N VAL A 184 -24.09 -17.08 -6.03
CA VAL A 184 -25.51 -16.74 -6.16
C VAL A 184 -26.26 -18.00 -6.59
N VAL A 185 -27.13 -18.49 -5.72
CA VAL A 185 -27.84 -19.78 -5.84
C VAL A 185 -29.34 -19.61 -5.68
N ASP A 186 -30.12 -20.56 -6.17
CA ASP A 186 -31.57 -20.54 -5.98
C ASP A 186 -31.97 -20.59 -4.51
N PRO A 187 -33.03 -19.85 -4.11
CA PRO A 187 -33.54 -19.89 -2.75
C PRO A 187 -33.97 -21.30 -2.30
N GLU A 188 -34.28 -22.19 -3.24
CA GLU A 188 -34.79 -23.55 -2.96
C GLU A 188 -33.69 -24.62 -2.80
N ILE A 189 -32.42 -24.31 -3.05
CA ILE A 189 -31.32 -25.27 -2.77
C ILE A 189 -30.88 -25.10 -1.30
N SER A 190 -31.80 -25.46 -0.41
CA SER A 190 -31.46 -25.84 0.97
C SER A 190 -31.13 -27.34 0.95
N LEU A 191 -29.85 -27.71 0.90
CA LEU A 191 -29.42 -29.10 1.13
C LEU A 191 -28.69 -29.19 2.48
N PRO A 192 -28.81 -30.34 3.17
CA PRO A 192 -28.84 -30.44 4.62
C PRO A 192 -27.53 -30.03 5.29
N ARG A 193 -27.68 -29.62 6.55
CA ARG A 193 -26.60 -29.23 7.47
C ARG A 193 -25.49 -30.26 7.57
#